data_AF-A0A7L9U3R5-F1
#
_entry.id   AF-A0A7L9U3R5-F1
#
_cell.length_a   1.000
_cell.length_b   1.000
_cell.length_c   1.000
_cell.angle_alpha   90.00
_cell.angle_beta   90.00
_cell.angle_gamma   90.00
#
_symmetry.space_group_name_H-M   'P 1'
#
loop_
_entity.id
_entity.type
_entity.pdbx_description
1 polymer ?
#
loop_
_entity_poly.entity_id
_entity_poly.type
_entity_poly.pdbx_seq_one_letter_code
_entity_poly.pdbx_strand_id
1 'polypeptide(L)'
;MKKSLTLLLFVSSAALADDDAVLKCRALPEAASRLACYDAMPLGAAPAAGFGSETIKKKPDELPAAMESTVAGEFEGWGPNSRIKLANGQVWRIVDDSSAVLPRRSGTKVRIARNMFGTMFLSVEGTNQSAKVRRVD
;
A
#
# COMPACT_ATOMS: atom_id res chain seq x y z
N MET A 1 -19.81 62.37 -28.36
CA MET A 1 -19.83 61.58 -27.11
C MET A 1 -19.07 60.28 -27.34
N LYS A 2 -17.96 60.14 -26.62
CA LYS A 2 -16.99 59.03 -26.68
C LYS A 2 -17.65 57.72 -26.25
N LYS A 3 -17.53 56.68 -27.06
CA LYS A 3 -17.56 55.29 -26.56
C LYS A 3 -16.31 54.60 -27.07
N SER A 4 -15.27 54.68 -26.23
CA SER A 4 -14.02 53.95 -26.38
C SER A 4 -14.34 52.46 -26.43
N LEU A 5 -14.04 51.84 -27.56
CA LEU A 5 -14.02 50.39 -27.70
C LEU A 5 -12.69 49.90 -27.11
N THR A 6 -12.72 49.56 -25.83
CA THR A 6 -11.56 49.00 -25.12
C THR A 6 -11.32 47.58 -25.63
N LEU A 7 -10.34 47.43 -26.53
CA LEU A 7 -9.83 46.14 -26.97
C LEU A 7 -9.04 45.50 -25.81
N LEU A 8 -9.66 44.53 -25.15
CA LEU A 8 -9.06 43.76 -24.05
C LEU A 8 -8.10 42.73 -24.66
N LEU A 9 -6.81 43.07 -24.74
CA LEU A 9 -5.73 42.16 -25.08
C LEU A 9 -5.59 41.11 -23.96
N PHE A 10 -6.16 39.92 -24.19
CA PHE A 10 -5.83 38.74 -23.43
C PHE A 10 -4.37 38.35 -23.76
N VAL A 11 -3.44 38.70 -22.88
CA VAL A 11 -2.11 38.05 -22.84
C VAL A 11 -2.35 36.63 -22.34
N SER A 12 -2.52 35.71 -23.29
CA SER A 12 -2.38 34.29 -23.01
C SER A 12 -0.91 34.02 -22.72
N SER A 13 -0.54 33.91 -21.45
CA SER A 13 0.73 33.31 -21.07
C SER A 13 0.69 31.83 -21.49
N ALA A 14 1.12 31.54 -22.71
CA ALA A 14 1.44 30.19 -23.12
C ALA A 14 2.61 29.72 -22.24
N ALA A 15 2.38 28.68 -21.43
CA ALA A 15 3.44 27.89 -20.86
C ALA A 15 4.14 27.15 -22.01
N LEU A 16 5.03 27.86 -22.72
CA LEU A 16 5.96 27.23 -23.65
C LEU A 16 6.99 26.50 -22.81
N ALA A 17 7.23 25.23 -23.12
CA ALA A 17 8.44 24.56 -22.67
C ALA A 17 9.62 25.43 -23.14
N ASP A 18 10.40 25.97 -22.20
CA ASP A 18 11.51 26.88 -22.51
C ASP A 18 12.72 26.04 -22.97
N ASP A 19 12.55 25.36 -24.11
CA ASP A 19 13.58 24.52 -24.72
C ASP A 19 14.82 25.35 -25.11
N ASP A 20 14.65 26.64 -25.35
CA ASP A 20 15.72 27.58 -25.68
C ASP A 20 16.72 27.74 -24.53
N ALA A 21 16.24 27.86 -23.29
CA ALA A 21 17.09 27.93 -22.11
C ALA A 21 17.87 26.62 -21.88
N VAL A 22 17.26 25.45 -22.17
CA VAL A 22 17.94 24.15 -22.11
C VAL A 22 19.05 24.05 -23.17
N LEU A 23 18.79 24.49 -24.40
CA LEU A 23 19.78 24.47 -25.48
C LEU A 23 20.99 25.37 -25.19
N LYS A 24 20.78 26.54 -24.58
CA LYS A 24 21.86 27.44 -24.13
C LYS A 24 22.77 26.77 -23.10
N CYS A 25 22.20 26.09 -22.10
CA CYS A 25 23.02 25.38 -21.11
C CYS A 25 23.81 24.21 -21.73
N ARG A 26 23.24 23.50 -22.72
CA ARG A 26 23.92 22.40 -23.43
C ARG A 26 25.11 22.84 -24.26
N ALA A 27 25.12 24.08 -24.75
CA ALA A 27 26.21 24.63 -25.55
C ALA A 27 27.48 24.93 -24.72
N LEU A 28 27.39 24.94 -23.39
CA LEU A 28 28.55 25.16 -22.52
C LEU A 28 29.46 23.92 -22.48
N PRO A 29 30.75 24.04 -22.84
CA PRO A 29 31.67 22.91 -22.91
C PRO A 29 32.17 22.46 -21.52
N GLU A 30 32.28 23.39 -20.58
CA GLU A 30 32.78 23.14 -19.22
C GLU A 30 31.65 22.61 -18.33
N ALA A 31 31.93 21.56 -17.56
CA ALA A 31 30.94 20.79 -16.83
C ALA A 31 30.32 21.55 -15.66
N ALA A 32 31.13 22.28 -14.87
CA ALA A 32 30.66 23.04 -13.72
C ALA A 32 29.77 24.22 -14.16
N SER A 33 30.14 24.90 -15.24
CA SER A 33 29.38 26.01 -15.83
C SER A 33 28.03 25.55 -16.38
N ARG A 34 28.01 24.36 -17.01
CA ARG A 34 26.76 23.75 -17.48
C ARG A 34 25.83 23.34 -16.35
N LEU A 35 26.37 22.79 -15.26
CA LEU A 35 25.59 22.43 -14.07
C LEU A 35 24.98 23.68 -13.42
N ALA A 36 25.79 24.71 -13.19
CA ALA A 36 25.32 25.97 -12.63
C ALA A 36 24.22 26.64 -13.49
N CYS A 37 24.30 26.51 -14.81
CA CYS A 37 23.27 27.00 -15.73
C CYS A 37 21.92 26.29 -15.53
N TYR A 38 21.92 24.96 -15.37
CA TYR A 38 20.69 24.20 -15.09
C TYR A 38 20.12 24.50 -13.70
N ASP A 39 20.98 24.61 -12.69
CA ASP A 39 20.56 24.89 -11.31
C ASP A 39 19.93 26.28 -11.16
N ALA A 40 20.30 27.23 -12.02
CA ALA A 40 19.73 28.57 -12.05
C ALA A 40 18.37 28.64 -12.79
N MET A 41 17.92 27.58 -13.46
CA MET A 41 16.65 27.59 -14.17
C MET A 41 15.48 27.64 -13.18
N PRO A 42 14.48 28.51 -13.39
CA PRO A 42 13.31 28.54 -12.53
C PRO A 42 12.54 27.22 -12.67
N LEU A 43 12.48 26.46 -11.58
CA LEU A 43 11.62 25.28 -11.52
C LEU A 43 10.16 25.76 -11.53
N GLY A 44 9.42 25.38 -12.58
CA GLY A 44 7.98 25.58 -12.63
C GLY A 44 7.29 24.91 -11.43
N ALA A 45 6.05 25.33 -11.13
CA ALA A 45 5.28 24.73 -10.04
C ALA A 45 5.28 23.21 -10.15
N ALA A 46 5.63 22.52 -9.05
CA ALA A 46 5.69 21.08 -9.02
C ALA A 46 4.39 20.49 -9.56
N PRO A 47 4.43 19.52 -10.50
CA PRO A 47 3.22 18.87 -10.96
C PRO A 47 2.49 18.30 -9.74
N ALA A 48 1.16 18.48 -9.71
CA ALA A 48 0.32 17.98 -8.64
C ALA A 48 0.71 16.53 -8.29
N ALA A 49 0.79 16.23 -6.99
CA ALA A 49 1.20 14.97 -6.39
C ALA A 49 0.25 13.79 -6.72
N GLY A 50 0.09 13.53 -8.01
CA GLY A 50 -0.85 12.57 -8.59
C GLY A 50 -0.42 12.07 -9.98
N PHE A 51 0.67 12.59 -10.57
CA PHE A 51 1.26 11.97 -11.75
C PHE A 51 1.89 10.62 -11.36
N GLY A 52 1.47 9.52 -12.00
CA GLY A 52 1.88 8.15 -11.66
C GLY A 52 1.04 7.45 -10.57
N SER A 53 -0.13 8.02 -10.22
CA SER A 53 -1.00 7.47 -9.18
C SER A 53 -2.13 6.55 -9.70
N GLU A 54 -2.07 6.09 -10.96
CA GLU A 54 -3.13 5.24 -11.53
C GLU A 54 -3.20 3.81 -10.96
N THR A 55 -2.21 3.36 -10.20
CA THR A 55 -2.18 1.96 -9.67
C THR A 55 -1.85 1.82 -8.20
N ILE A 56 -1.85 2.88 -7.39
CA ILE A 56 -1.80 2.73 -5.93
C ILE A 56 -3.21 2.93 -5.37
N LYS A 57 -4.17 2.16 -5.88
CA LYS A 57 -5.20 1.66 -4.97
C LYS A 57 -4.43 0.78 -4.00
N LYS A 58 -4.12 1.33 -2.83
CA LYS A 58 -3.68 0.56 -1.66
C LYS A 58 -4.79 -0.45 -1.38
N LYS A 59 -4.81 -1.58 -2.10
CA LYS A 59 -5.54 -2.78 -1.71
C LYS A 59 -4.97 -3.07 -0.33
N PRO A 60 -5.74 -2.89 0.75
CA PRO A 60 -5.27 -3.28 2.06
C PRO A 60 -5.08 -4.79 1.95
N ASP A 61 -3.81 -5.24 1.89
CA ASP A 61 -3.35 -6.62 2.02
C ASP A 61 -4.51 -7.61 1.82
N GLU A 62 -4.90 -7.80 0.55
CA GLU A 62 -6.03 -8.66 0.19
C GLU A 62 -5.58 -10.10 0.43
N LEU A 63 -5.53 -10.47 1.71
CA LEU A 63 -5.41 -11.84 2.17
C LEU A 63 -6.43 -12.62 1.34
N PRO A 64 -6.02 -13.69 0.64
CA PRO A 64 -6.95 -14.49 -0.13
C PRO A 64 -8.14 -14.87 0.76
N ALA A 65 -9.34 -14.92 0.18
CA ALA A 65 -10.57 -15.18 0.92
C ALA A 65 -10.49 -16.42 1.84
N ALA A 66 -9.59 -17.35 1.50
CA ALA A 66 -9.03 -18.28 2.46
C ALA A 66 -7.54 -18.54 2.19
N MET A 67 -6.80 -18.86 3.25
CA MET A 67 -5.44 -19.38 3.20
C MET A 67 -5.34 -20.65 4.03
N GLU A 68 -4.45 -21.55 3.63
CA GLU A 68 -4.10 -22.75 4.37
C GLU A 68 -2.65 -22.62 4.83
N SER A 69 -2.40 -22.96 6.08
CA SER A 69 -1.07 -22.91 6.68
C SER A 69 -0.97 -23.96 7.76
N THR A 70 0.25 -24.18 8.22
CA THR A 70 0.54 -25.03 9.37
C THR A 70 0.81 -24.15 10.59
N VAL A 71 0.40 -24.57 11.79
CA VAL A 71 0.82 -23.91 13.04
C VAL A 71 2.29 -24.18 13.29
N ALA A 72 3.03 -23.16 13.71
CA ALA A 72 4.44 -23.30 14.02
C ALA A 72 4.61 -24.04 15.37
N GLY A 73 5.33 -25.16 15.35
CA GLY A 73 5.65 -25.93 16.56
C GLY A 73 4.53 -26.87 17.03
N GLU A 74 4.54 -27.18 18.33
CA GLU A 74 3.49 -27.96 18.99
C GLU A 74 2.22 -27.11 19.18
N PHE A 75 1.06 -27.70 18.91
CA PHE A 75 -0.23 -27.05 19.07
C PHE A 75 -1.18 -27.96 19.85
N GLU A 76 -1.79 -27.41 20.90
CA GLU A 76 -2.72 -28.10 21.81
C GLU A 76 -4.10 -27.43 21.87
N GLY A 77 -4.38 -26.58 20.88
CA GLY A 77 -5.59 -25.78 20.82
C GLY A 77 -5.35 -24.34 21.28
N TRP A 78 -6.36 -23.72 21.86
CA TRP A 78 -6.36 -22.30 22.16
C TRP A 78 -7.33 -21.91 23.27
N GLY A 79 -7.09 -20.73 23.85
CA GLY A 79 -8.02 -20.05 24.75
C GLY A 79 -8.23 -18.58 24.35
N PRO A 80 -9.02 -17.83 25.13
CA PRO A 80 -9.28 -16.41 24.89
C PRO A 80 -7.97 -15.62 24.76
N ASN A 81 -7.90 -14.70 23.79
CA ASN A 81 -6.73 -13.85 23.52
C ASN A 81 -5.41 -14.57 23.18
N SER A 82 -5.43 -15.89 23.00
CA SER A 82 -4.23 -16.64 22.60
C SER A 82 -3.68 -16.17 21.25
N ARG A 83 -2.37 -16.26 21.10
CA ARG A 83 -1.64 -15.91 19.88
C ARG A 83 -1.15 -17.19 19.21
N ILE A 84 -1.55 -17.39 17.97
CA ILE A 84 -1.21 -18.54 17.14
C ILE A 84 -0.24 -18.07 16.07
N LYS A 85 0.98 -18.59 16.14
CA LYS A 85 2.00 -18.36 15.11
C LYS A 85 1.90 -19.41 14.03
N LEU A 86 1.83 -18.98 12.78
CA LEU A 86 1.80 -19.85 11.62
C LEU A 86 3.21 -20.09 11.06
N ALA A 87 3.36 -21.16 10.28
CA ALA A 87 4.61 -21.54 9.62
C ALA A 87 5.10 -20.48 8.62
N ASN A 88 4.19 -19.68 8.06
CA ASN A 88 4.53 -18.52 7.21
C ASN A 88 5.01 -17.29 8.00
N GLY A 89 5.12 -17.39 9.33
CA GLY A 89 5.57 -16.31 10.21
C GLY A 89 4.47 -15.38 10.70
N GLN A 90 3.25 -15.42 10.15
CA GLN A 90 2.14 -14.59 10.59
C GLN A 90 1.68 -14.96 12.00
N VAL A 91 1.24 -13.96 12.77
CA VAL A 91 0.68 -14.17 14.11
C VAL A 91 -0.77 -13.71 14.13
N TRP A 92 -1.64 -14.62 14.55
CA TRP A 92 -3.07 -14.40 14.65
C TRP A 92 -3.50 -14.50 16.11
N ARG A 93 -4.29 -13.52 16.57
CA ARG A 93 -4.85 -13.51 17.92
C ARG A 93 -6.32 -13.85 17.88
N ILE A 94 -6.77 -14.66 18.83
CA ILE A 94 -8.18 -14.95 19.05
C ILE A 94 -8.87 -13.73 19.65
N VAL A 95 -9.98 -13.32 19.04
CA VAL A 95 -10.73 -12.11 19.41
C VAL A 95 -12.16 -12.39 19.85
N ASP A 96 -12.53 -13.66 19.96
CA ASP A 96 -13.73 -14.12 20.67
C ASP A 96 -13.35 -14.84 21.97
N ASP A 97 -14.36 -15.27 22.72
CA ASP A 97 -14.20 -16.05 23.95
C ASP A 97 -14.11 -17.57 23.66
N SER A 98 -13.78 -17.95 22.42
CA SER A 98 -13.69 -19.36 22.05
C SER A 98 -12.44 -20.02 22.62
N SER A 99 -12.59 -21.28 22.99
CA SER A 99 -11.50 -22.15 23.42
C SER A 99 -11.68 -23.54 22.83
N ALA A 100 -10.57 -24.18 22.45
CA ALA A 100 -10.56 -25.57 22.03
C ALA A 100 -9.37 -26.26 22.69
N VAL A 101 -9.59 -27.47 23.19
CA VAL A 101 -8.53 -28.35 23.68
C VAL A 101 -8.32 -29.45 22.65
N LEU A 102 -7.12 -29.53 22.08
CA LEU A 102 -6.78 -30.50 21.04
C LEU A 102 -5.61 -31.38 21.51
N PRO A 103 -5.50 -32.62 21.02
CA PRO A 103 -4.34 -33.45 21.27
C PRO A 103 -3.07 -32.72 20.80
N ARG A 104 -2.07 -32.63 21.69
CA ARG A 104 -0.79 -32.00 21.40
C ARG A 104 -0.15 -32.66 20.17
N ARG A 105 0.01 -31.88 19.10
CA ARG A 105 0.58 -32.34 17.83
C ARG A 105 1.36 -31.22 17.18
N SER A 106 2.48 -31.57 16.54
CA SER A 106 3.22 -30.68 15.64
C SER A 106 2.70 -30.75 14.22
N GLY A 107 2.80 -29.67 13.46
CA GLY A 107 2.43 -29.69 12.05
C GLY A 107 0.92 -29.66 11.82
N THR A 108 0.16 -29.10 12.77
CA THR A 108 -1.30 -28.97 12.66
C THR A 108 -1.67 -28.02 11.54
N LYS A 109 -2.40 -28.54 10.54
CA LYS A 109 -2.92 -27.76 9.43
C LYS A 109 -4.14 -26.96 9.86
N VAL A 110 -4.12 -25.68 9.51
CA VAL A 110 -5.18 -24.72 9.79
C VAL A 110 -5.55 -23.96 8.53
N ARG A 111 -6.83 -23.64 8.43
CA ARG A 111 -7.39 -22.81 7.39
C ARG A 111 -7.86 -21.51 8.01
N ILE A 112 -7.41 -20.39 7.46
CA ILE A 112 -7.88 -19.06 7.84
C ILE A 112 -8.73 -18.53 6.70
N ALA A 113 -10.01 -18.30 6.96
CA ALA A 113 -10.97 -17.87 5.95
C ALA A 113 -11.73 -16.62 6.40
N ARG A 114 -11.97 -15.73 5.45
CA ARG A 114 -12.84 -14.57 5.62
C ARG A 114 -14.27 -14.96 5.28
N ASN A 115 -15.21 -14.67 6.17
CA ASN A 115 -16.64 -14.83 5.88
C ASN A 115 -17.17 -13.65 5.03
N MET A 116 -18.43 -13.73 4.62
CA MET A 116 -19.09 -12.68 3.82
C MET A 116 -19.16 -11.31 4.53
N PHE A 117 -19.09 -11.29 5.86
CA PHE A 117 -19.07 -10.07 6.68
C PHE A 117 -17.66 -9.54 6.95
N GLY A 118 -16.63 -10.08 6.29
CA GLY A 118 -15.26 -9.63 6.43
C GLY A 118 -14.55 -10.11 7.70
N THR A 119 -15.17 -10.96 8.51
CA THR A 119 -14.56 -11.54 9.72
C THR A 119 -13.65 -12.71 9.36
N MET A 120 -12.46 -12.77 9.96
CA MET A 120 -11.52 -13.87 9.77
C MET A 120 -11.77 -14.96 10.82
N PHE A 121 -11.80 -16.22 10.38
CA PHE A 121 -11.90 -17.39 11.23
C PHE A 121 -10.71 -18.31 10.98
N LEU A 122 -10.19 -18.90 12.05
CA LEU A 122 -9.23 -20.00 11.99
C LEU A 122 -9.97 -21.30 12.30
N SER A 123 -9.81 -22.31 11.45
CA SER A 123 -10.35 -23.66 11.63
C SER A 123 -9.24 -24.69 11.52
N VAL A 124 -9.29 -25.73 12.36
CA VAL A 124 -8.29 -26.81 12.34
C VAL A 124 -8.78 -27.96 11.49
N GLU A 125 -7.93 -28.45 10.58
CA GLU A 125 -8.24 -29.58 9.70
C GLU A 125 -8.57 -30.84 10.52
N GLY A 126 -9.65 -31.54 10.16
CA GLY A 126 -10.10 -32.74 10.86
C GLY A 126 -10.88 -32.48 12.15
N THR A 127 -11.22 -31.22 12.46
CA THR A 127 -12.07 -30.86 13.60
C THR A 127 -13.15 -29.87 13.19
N ASN A 128 -14.24 -29.79 13.96
CA ASN A 128 -15.26 -28.74 13.82
C ASN A 128 -14.96 -27.50 14.67
N GLN A 129 -13.73 -27.38 15.18
CA GLN A 129 -13.33 -26.28 16.05
C GLN A 129 -12.89 -25.09 15.21
N SER A 130 -13.46 -23.92 15.48
CA SER A 130 -13.10 -22.67 14.83
C SER A 130 -13.13 -21.50 15.81
N ALA A 131 -12.34 -20.47 15.54
CA ALA A 131 -12.27 -19.27 16.36
C ALA A 131 -12.14 -18.02 15.49
N LYS A 132 -12.74 -16.92 15.93
CA LYS A 132 -12.59 -15.62 15.31
C LYS A 132 -11.21 -15.07 15.62
N VAL A 133 -10.50 -14.65 14.57
CA VAL A 133 -9.12 -14.20 14.69
C VAL A 133 -8.89 -12.83 14.07
N ARG A 134 -7.84 -12.16 14.55
CA ARG A 134 -7.29 -10.95 13.94
C ARG A 134 -5.79 -11.08 13.84
N ARG A 135 -5.22 -10.70 12.69
CA ARG A 135 -3.78 -10.64 12.50
C ARG A 135 -3.19 -9.56 13.41
N VAL A 136 -2.13 -9.90 14.12
CA VAL A 136 -1.41 -8.98 15.01
C VAL A 136 0.01 -8.69 14.53
N ASP A 137 0.64 -9.61 13.80
CA ASP A 137 1.95 -9.46 13.15
C ASP A 137 1.93 -10.14 11.76
#